data_AF-A0A947QU64-F1
#
_entry.id   AF-A0A947QU64-F1
#
_cell.length_a   1.000
_cell.length_b   1.000
_cell.length_c   1.000
_cell.angle_alpha   90.00
_cell.angle_beta   90.00
_cell.angle_gamma   90.00
#
_symmetry.space_group_name_H-M   'P 1'
#
loop_
_entity.id
_entity.type
_entity.pdbx_description
1 polymer ?
#
loop_
_entity_poly.entity_id
_entity_poly.type
_entity_poly.pdbx_seq_one_letter_code
_entity_poly.pdbx_strand_id
1 'polypeptide(L)'
;MTKKIFIIIAVLALVVIGAIIFANRDNIKSPLSHLTGELTVPEYVSIFLASSAENNERVPVLVLSAVAGGGCDSASDLETNKSMNGDTLVIDIKGYKFTKGTSEACPAVILESRAKVSVDPDWLKQNGDKEIIFKLGEKNNRYKISYSKYQITLSEIQATNVITNRPGYNPSETPVTLEITLYPIDVAVMYLAGSVSSAKDYRPAMRDFARAKGFIPADEVYSELEQSEKNQFYVVLKNHPMPEPNRGESLGDLPGESVGVYLKQVVSDADHY
;
A
#
# COMPACT_ATOMS: atom_id res chain seq x y z
N MET A 1 41.07 -33.56 -31.40
CA MET A 1 39.92 -32.74 -30.96
C MET A 1 40.36 -31.31 -30.82
N THR A 2 39.79 -30.43 -31.63
CA THR A 2 40.36 -29.13 -32.03
C THR A 2 39.96 -28.02 -31.06
N LYS A 3 40.85 -27.02 -30.85
CA LYS A 3 40.68 -25.81 -30.01
C LYS A 3 39.29 -25.15 -30.06
N LYS A 4 38.57 -25.30 -31.18
CA LYS A 4 37.19 -24.81 -31.36
C LYS A 4 36.18 -25.45 -30.39
N ILE A 5 36.34 -26.73 -30.04
CA ILE A 5 35.45 -27.43 -29.10
C ILE A 5 35.62 -26.89 -27.68
N PHE A 6 36.86 -26.58 -27.26
CA PHE A 6 37.12 -25.99 -25.94
C PHE A 6 36.55 -24.58 -25.80
N ILE A 7 36.60 -23.76 -26.87
CA ILE A 7 36.03 -22.40 -26.85
C ILE A 7 34.50 -22.48 -26.75
N ILE A 8 33.86 -23.39 -27.48
CA ILE A 8 32.40 -23.58 -27.43
C ILE A 8 31.95 -24.02 -26.04
N ILE A 9 32.66 -24.96 -25.40
CA ILE A 9 32.34 -25.41 -24.04
C ILE A 9 32.54 -24.28 -23.02
N ALA A 10 33.61 -23.49 -23.14
CA ALA A 10 33.87 -22.36 -22.24
C ALA A 10 32.81 -21.25 -22.36
N VAL A 11 32.37 -20.94 -23.59
CA VAL A 11 31.30 -19.95 -23.82
C VAL A 11 29.96 -20.47 -23.31
N LEU A 12 29.63 -21.75 -23.51
CA LEU A 12 28.41 -22.34 -22.96
C LEU A 12 28.42 -22.33 -21.42
N ALA A 13 29.55 -22.66 -20.80
CA ALA A 13 29.69 -22.61 -19.34
C ALA A 13 29.51 -21.18 -18.81
N LEU A 14 30.08 -20.17 -19.47
CA LEU A 14 29.92 -18.77 -19.09
C LEU A 14 28.48 -18.26 -19.28
N VAL A 15 27.78 -18.69 -20.33
CA VAL A 15 26.38 -18.33 -20.56
C VAL A 15 25.47 -19.00 -19.52
N VAL A 16 25.73 -20.26 -19.17
CA VAL A 16 24.96 -20.97 -18.12
C VAL A 16 25.21 -20.35 -16.75
N ILE A 17 26.47 -20.03 -16.40
CA ILE A 17 26.80 -19.34 -15.14
C ILE A 17 26.18 -17.94 -15.12
N GLY A 18 26.24 -17.21 -16.24
CA GLY A 18 25.60 -15.90 -16.39
C GLY A 18 24.08 -15.96 -16.22
N ALA A 19 23.43 -16.97 -16.81
CA ALA A 19 21.98 -17.19 -16.69
C ALA A 19 21.56 -17.63 -15.28
N ILE A 20 22.38 -18.42 -14.58
CA ILE A 20 22.14 -18.77 -13.17
C ILE A 20 22.27 -17.54 -12.27
N ILE A 21 23.27 -16.68 -12.51
CA ILE A 21 23.44 -15.44 -11.76
C ILE A 21 22.30 -14.45 -12.05
N PHE A 22 21.85 -14.34 -13.31
CA PHE A 22 20.74 -13.46 -13.67
C PHE A 22 19.38 -13.98 -13.16
N ALA A 23 19.11 -15.28 -13.25
CA ALA A 23 17.88 -15.89 -12.74
C ALA A 23 17.81 -15.88 -11.20
N ASN A 24 18.96 -15.92 -10.50
CA ASN A 24 18.99 -15.73 -9.05
C ASN A 24 18.98 -14.26 -8.62
N ARG A 25 19.19 -13.29 -9.53
CA ARG A 25 19.24 -11.87 -9.16
C ARG A 25 17.89 -11.34 -8.67
N ASP A 26 16.79 -11.94 -9.12
CA ASP A 26 15.43 -11.63 -8.63
C ASP A 26 15.11 -12.30 -7.28
N ASN A 27 16.00 -13.14 -6.74
CA ASN A 27 15.85 -13.81 -5.45
C ASN A 27 16.97 -13.52 -4.43
N ILE A 28 17.89 -12.59 -4.74
CA ILE A 28 18.76 -12.02 -3.70
C ILE A 28 17.94 -10.97 -2.95
N LYS A 29 17.06 -11.43 -2.06
CA LYS A 29 16.95 -10.74 -0.77
C LYS A 29 18.37 -10.77 -0.22
N SER A 30 19.06 -9.63 -0.29
CA SER A 30 20.28 -9.43 0.47
C SER A 30 19.97 -9.96 1.87
N PRO A 31 20.77 -10.87 2.46
CA PRO A 31 20.55 -11.20 3.85
C PRO A 31 20.77 -9.88 4.58
N LEU A 32 19.68 -9.22 4.97
CA LEU A 32 19.74 -8.15 5.94
C LEU A 32 20.59 -8.74 7.06
N SER A 33 21.78 -8.16 7.24
CA SER A 33 22.62 -8.37 8.40
C SER A 33 21.71 -8.58 9.59
N HIS A 34 21.72 -9.77 10.19
CA HIS A 34 20.83 -10.11 11.29
C HIS A 34 20.95 -8.99 12.33
N LEU A 35 19.98 -8.09 12.40
CA LEU A 35 19.93 -7.07 13.43
C LEU A 35 19.80 -7.84 14.75
N THR A 36 20.83 -7.73 15.60
CA THR A 36 20.94 -8.42 16.89
C THR A 36 20.37 -7.59 18.04
N GLY A 37 19.64 -6.52 17.72
CA GLY A 37 19.01 -5.62 18.69
C GLY A 37 17.97 -6.30 19.58
N GLU A 38 17.73 -5.73 20.75
CA GLU A 38 16.66 -6.15 21.65
C GLU A 38 15.29 -5.96 20.98
N LEU A 39 14.37 -6.88 21.26
CA LEU A 39 13.00 -6.78 20.78
C LEU A 39 12.27 -5.69 21.58
N THR A 40 11.95 -4.59 20.90
CA THR A 40 11.22 -3.47 21.46
C THR A 40 9.76 -3.53 21.02
N VAL A 41 8.84 -3.54 21.99
CA VAL A 41 7.40 -3.42 21.71
C VAL A 41 7.05 -1.93 21.57
N PRO A 42 6.48 -1.47 20.45
CA PRO A 42 6.10 -0.08 20.30
C PRO A 42 4.96 0.30 21.24
N GLU A 43 4.96 1.56 21.67
CA GLU A 43 3.85 2.13 22.45
C GLU A 43 2.62 2.38 21.58
N TYR A 44 2.85 2.83 20.34
CA TYR A 44 1.82 3.16 19.36
C TYR A 44 2.14 2.50 18.02
N VAL A 45 1.08 2.04 17.34
CA VAL A 45 1.16 1.52 15.99
C VAL A 45 0.14 2.24 15.13
N SER A 46 0.65 2.82 14.05
CA SER A 46 -0.17 3.39 12.99
C SER A 46 -0.65 2.27 12.11
N ILE A 47 -1.92 2.29 11.75
CA ILE A 47 -2.55 1.35 10.84
C ILE A 47 -3.24 2.14 9.77
N PHE A 48 -2.89 1.82 8.54
CA PHE A 48 -3.57 2.30 7.36
C PHE A 48 -4.02 1.11 6.55
N LEU A 49 -5.23 1.20 6.05
CA LEU A 49 -5.69 0.27 5.04
C LEU A 49 -5.22 0.79 3.69
N ALA A 50 -4.50 -0.07 2.96
CA ALA A 50 -4.12 0.12 1.57
C ALA A 50 -4.68 -1.05 0.74
N SER A 51 -4.65 -0.93 -0.58
CA SER A 51 -4.75 -2.06 -1.48
C SER A 51 -3.34 -2.44 -1.97
N SER A 52 -3.18 -3.64 -2.49
CA SER A 52 -1.97 -4.11 -3.16
C SER A 52 -2.41 -4.79 -4.43
N ALA A 53 -1.71 -4.57 -5.53
CA ALA A 53 -1.98 -5.23 -6.79
C ALA A 53 -1.19 -6.55 -6.81
N GLU A 54 -1.86 -7.65 -6.47
CA GLU A 54 -1.24 -8.99 -6.39
C GLU A 54 -1.99 -9.95 -7.30
N ASN A 55 -1.27 -10.73 -8.10
CA ASN A 55 -1.84 -11.75 -8.98
C ASN A 55 -3.01 -11.27 -9.86
N ASN A 56 -2.91 -10.04 -10.38
CA ASN A 56 -3.96 -9.40 -11.20
C ASN A 56 -5.27 -9.12 -10.44
N GLU A 57 -5.19 -9.01 -9.12
CA GLU A 57 -6.29 -8.59 -8.24
C GLU A 57 -5.84 -7.47 -7.31
N ARG A 58 -6.79 -6.65 -6.86
CA ARG A 58 -6.56 -5.75 -5.73
C ARG A 58 -6.89 -6.48 -4.44
N VAL A 59 -5.87 -6.73 -3.64
CA VAL A 59 -6.02 -7.29 -2.31
C VAL A 59 -5.91 -6.19 -1.26
N PRO A 60 -6.77 -6.16 -0.25
CA PRO A 60 -6.63 -5.23 0.87
C PRO A 60 -5.46 -5.64 1.75
N VAL A 61 -4.64 -4.65 2.11
CA VAL A 61 -3.45 -4.82 2.93
C VAL A 61 -3.52 -3.85 4.11
N LEU A 62 -3.38 -4.37 5.31
CA LEU A 62 -3.12 -3.57 6.49
C LEU A 62 -1.64 -3.22 6.52
N VAL A 63 -1.33 -1.94 6.44
CA VAL A 63 0.02 -1.41 6.65
C VAL A 63 0.12 -0.95 8.09
N LEU A 64 1.00 -1.60 8.85
CA LEU A 64 1.31 -1.25 10.23
C LEU A 64 2.64 -0.52 10.24
N SER A 65 2.71 0.62 10.93
CA SER A 65 3.94 1.42 11.07
C SER A 65 4.12 1.89 12.51
N ALA A 66 5.32 1.71 13.05
CA ALA A 66 5.72 2.19 14.36
C ALA A 66 6.98 3.04 14.24
N VAL A 67 7.03 4.15 14.98
CA VAL A 67 8.26 4.94 15.09
C VAL A 67 9.27 4.14 15.90
N ALA A 68 10.37 3.79 15.25
CA ALA A 68 11.39 2.94 15.84
C ALA A 68 12.56 3.73 16.41
N GLY A 69 12.79 4.96 15.96
CA GLY A 69 13.87 5.81 16.44
C GLY A 69 14.11 6.99 15.49
N GLY A 70 15.34 7.48 15.44
CA GLY A 70 15.71 8.52 14.48
C GLY A 70 17.16 8.49 14.04
N GLY A 71 17.46 9.26 13.01
CA GLY A 71 18.82 9.56 12.58
C GLY A 71 19.66 8.34 12.25
N CYS A 72 20.55 7.95 13.16
CA CYS A 72 21.48 6.83 13.00
C CYS A 72 21.03 5.52 13.67
N ASP A 73 19.84 5.52 14.27
CA ASP A 73 19.26 4.31 14.81
C ASP A 73 18.97 3.31 13.68
N SER A 74 18.86 2.03 14.03
CA SER A 74 18.41 0.98 13.10
C SER A 74 17.35 0.11 13.74
N ALA A 75 16.44 -0.36 12.91
CA ALA A 75 15.31 -1.19 13.33
C ALA A 75 15.02 -2.23 12.26
N SER A 76 14.61 -3.42 12.67
CA SER A 76 14.05 -4.40 11.74
C SER A 76 12.67 -3.96 11.27
N ASP A 77 12.13 -4.69 10.30
CA ASP A 77 10.70 -4.68 10.03
C ASP A 77 9.91 -5.05 11.29
N LEU A 78 8.65 -4.61 11.33
CA LEU A 78 7.77 -4.86 12.46
C LEU A 78 7.37 -6.32 12.43
N GLU A 79 7.68 -7.06 13.48
CA GLU A 79 7.32 -8.46 13.61
C GLU A 79 5.83 -8.56 13.95
N THR A 80 5.09 -9.26 13.09
CA THR A 80 3.65 -9.49 13.27
C THR A 80 3.31 -10.95 13.02
N ASN A 81 2.27 -11.45 13.69
CA ASN A 81 1.68 -12.74 13.40
C ASN A 81 0.19 -12.58 13.05
N LYS A 82 -0.23 -13.21 11.96
CA LYS A 82 -1.61 -13.24 11.50
C LYS A 82 -2.21 -14.60 11.81
N SER A 83 -3.38 -14.62 12.45
CA SER A 83 -4.14 -15.85 12.68
C SER A 83 -5.64 -15.61 12.51
N MET A 84 -6.36 -16.67 12.18
CA MET A 84 -7.82 -16.68 12.11
C MET A 84 -8.38 -17.52 13.25
N ASN A 85 -9.40 -17.00 13.94
CA ASN A 85 -10.19 -17.71 14.93
C ASN A 85 -11.67 -17.57 14.60
N GLY A 86 -12.22 -18.53 13.85
CA GLY A 86 -13.55 -18.38 13.24
C GLY A 86 -13.59 -17.15 12.33
N ASP A 87 -14.54 -16.25 12.57
CA ASP A 87 -14.73 -15.01 11.80
C ASP A 87 -13.90 -13.83 12.33
N THR A 88 -12.97 -14.09 13.25
CA THR A 88 -12.08 -13.08 13.82
C THR A 88 -10.67 -13.20 13.25
N LEU A 89 -10.20 -12.14 12.60
CA LEU A 89 -8.81 -11.97 12.20
C LEU A 89 -8.01 -11.36 13.36
N VAL A 90 -7.00 -12.07 13.83
CA VAL A 90 -6.13 -11.62 14.92
C VAL A 90 -4.75 -11.28 14.37
N ILE A 91 -4.31 -10.05 14.61
CA ILE A 91 -3.00 -9.53 14.26
C ILE A 91 -2.25 -9.23 15.54
N ASP A 92 -1.22 -10.02 15.81
CA ASP A 92 -0.40 -9.94 17.01
C ASP A 92 0.91 -9.20 16.69
N ILE A 93 1.06 -8.01 17.25
CA ILE A 93 2.20 -7.12 16.99
C ILE A 93 3.26 -7.37 18.06
N LYS A 94 4.38 -7.98 17.65
CA LYS A 94 5.45 -8.40 18.56
C LYS A 94 6.46 -7.30 18.86
N GLY A 95 6.66 -6.39 17.91
CA GLY A 95 7.63 -5.31 18.02
C GLY A 95 8.71 -5.40 16.94
N TYR A 96 9.85 -4.78 17.17
CA TYR A 96 10.96 -4.74 16.22
C TYR A 96 12.28 -4.82 16.97
N LYS A 97 13.31 -5.35 16.30
CA LYS A 97 14.67 -5.38 16.86
C LYS A 97 15.29 -4.00 16.68
N PHE A 98 15.60 -3.34 17.80
CA PHE A 98 16.13 -1.98 17.79
C PHE A 98 17.63 -1.95 18.12
N THR A 99 18.39 -1.11 17.44
CA THR A 99 19.78 -0.83 17.78
C THR A 99 20.04 0.67 17.72
N LYS A 100 20.45 1.23 18.87
CA LYS A 100 20.76 2.65 19.01
C LYS A 100 22.01 3.00 18.21
N GLY A 101 21.94 4.07 17.42
CA GLY A 101 23.10 4.61 16.71
C GLY A 101 24.08 5.29 17.67
N THR A 102 25.37 5.27 17.36
CA THR A 102 26.45 5.81 18.21
C THR A 102 27.12 7.07 17.65
N SER A 103 26.64 7.62 16.52
CA SER A 103 27.24 8.82 15.90
C SER A 103 26.73 10.11 16.56
N GLU A 104 27.64 11.06 16.81
CA GLU A 104 27.31 12.39 17.34
C GLU A 104 26.63 13.29 16.28
N ALA A 105 26.81 12.98 15.00
CA ALA A 105 26.15 13.66 13.88
C ALA A 105 25.17 12.70 13.21
N CYS A 106 23.88 12.86 13.53
CA CYS A 106 22.80 12.08 12.92
C CYS A 106 21.84 12.97 12.15
N PRO A 107 21.38 12.54 10.96
CA PRO A 107 20.37 13.28 10.21
C PRO A 107 19.07 13.36 11.01
N ALA A 108 18.32 14.45 10.85
CA ALA A 108 17.00 14.61 11.47
C ALA A 108 15.93 13.84 10.66
N VAL A 109 16.03 12.51 10.65
CA VAL A 109 15.07 11.61 10.01
C VAL A 109 14.38 10.74 11.05
N ILE A 110 13.10 10.47 10.85
CA ILE A 110 12.34 9.52 11.67
C ILE A 110 12.55 8.14 11.05
N LEU A 111 12.95 7.18 11.88
CA LEU A 111 13.03 5.78 11.49
C LEU A 111 11.70 5.10 11.83
N GLU A 112 11.08 4.46 10.85
CA GLU A 112 9.86 3.67 11.04
C GLU A 112 10.14 2.19 10.80
N SER A 113 9.54 1.35 11.64
CA SER A 113 9.47 -0.10 11.47
C SER A 113 8.07 -0.47 10.98
N ARG A 114 7.98 -1.23 9.89
CA ARG A 114 6.73 -1.46 9.17
C ARG A 114 6.43 -2.94 8.95
N ALA A 115 5.15 -3.27 8.82
CA ALA A 115 4.67 -4.58 8.41
C ALA A 115 3.49 -4.45 7.45
N LYS A 116 3.42 -5.38 6.51
CA LYS A 116 2.26 -5.57 5.63
C LYS A 116 1.55 -6.85 6.03
N VAL A 117 0.24 -6.75 6.26
CA VAL A 117 -0.61 -7.90 6.58
C VAL A 117 -1.74 -7.93 5.56
N SER A 118 -1.62 -8.81 4.57
CA SER A 118 -2.67 -9.01 3.57
C SER A 118 -3.91 -9.58 4.23
N VAL A 119 -5.08 -9.05 3.87
CA VAL A 119 -6.38 -9.51 4.32
C VAL A 119 -7.02 -10.31 3.19
N ASP A 120 -7.59 -11.47 3.52
CA ASP A 120 -8.20 -12.36 2.55
C ASP A 120 -9.45 -11.68 1.93
N PRO A 121 -9.48 -11.42 0.61
CA PRO A 121 -10.63 -10.79 -0.04
C PRO A 121 -11.93 -11.61 0.08
N ASP A 122 -11.84 -12.93 0.07
CA ASP A 122 -13.02 -13.80 0.13
C ASP A 122 -13.63 -13.76 1.53
N TRP A 123 -12.80 -13.84 2.56
CA TRP A 123 -13.25 -13.61 3.95
C TRP A 123 -13.86 -12.23 4.12
N LEU A 124 -13.30 -11.19 3.52
CA LEU A 124 -13.86 -9.83 3.56
C LEU A 124 -15.22 -9.69 2.87
N LYS A 125 -15.45 -10.42 1.78
CA LYS A 125 -16.70 -10.38 1.02
C LYS A 125 -17.83 -11.20 1.65
N GLN A 126 -17.51 -12.12 2.57
CA GLN A 126 -18.54 -12.92 3.26
C GLN A 126 -19.49 -12.06 4.10
N ASN A 127 -20.76 -12.40 4.11
CA ASN A 127 -21.74 -11.75 4.99
C ASN A 127 -21.58 -12.27 6.43
N GLY A 128 -21.77 -11.40 7.42
CA GLY A 128 -21.73 -11.76 8.83
C GLY A 128 -21.02 -10.73 9.70
N ASP A 129 -21.10 -10.91 11.01
CA ASP A 129 -20.36 -10.11 11.98
C ASP A 129 -18.91 -10.60 12.06
N LYS A 130 -18.01 -9.82 11.45
CA LYS A 130 -16.58 -10.10 11.42
C LYS A 130 -15.83 -9.07 12.25
N GLU A 131 -14.71 -9.52 12.82
CA GLU A 131 -13.88 -8.69 13.69
C GLU A 131 -12.41 -8.76 13.28
N ILE A 132 -11.71 -7.66 13.50
CA ILE A 132 -10.24 -7.64 13.55
C ILE A 132 -9.81 -7.27 14.97
N ILE A 133 -8.88 -8.03 15.52
CA ILE A 133 -8.24 -7.74 16.81
C ILE A 133 -6.75 -7.47 16.59
N PHE A 134 -6.31 -6.27 16.94
CA PHE A 134 -4.89 -5.91 17.02
C PHE A 134 -4.40 -6.06 18.46
N LYS A 135 -3.48 -6.99 18.68
CA LYS A 135 -2.83 -7.21 19.97
C LYS A 135 -1.51 -6.43 20.01
N LEU A 136 -1.36 -5.57 21.00
CA LEU A 136 -0.12 -4.82 21.25
C LEU A 136 0.21 -4.86 22.74
N GLY A 137 1.25 -5.62 23.11
CA GLY A 137 1.51 -5.96 24.51
C GLY A 137 0.32 -6.68 25.14
N GLU A 138 -0.16 -6.17 26.28
CA GLU A 138 -1.34 -6.71 26.97
C GLU A 138 -2.68 -6.14 26.45
N LYS A 139 -2.63 -5.19 25.50
CA LYS A 139 -3.82 -4.50 24.99
C LYS A 139 -4.40 -5.24 23.79
N ASN A 140 -5.70 -5.51 23.83
CA ASN A 140 -6.48 -6.04 22.71
C ASN A 140 -7.37 -4.92 22.15
N ASN A 141 -7.13 -4.51 20.91
CA ASN A 141 -7.91 -3.48 20.23
C ASN A 141 -8.81 -4.14 19.19
N ARG A 142 -10.11 -4.19 19.48
CA ARG A 142 -11.12 -4.88 18.70
C ARG A 142 -11.92 -3.91 17.83
N TYR A 143 -12.04 -4.26 16.55
CA TYR A 143 -12.76 -3.52 15.54
C TYR A 143 -13.75 -4.44 14.82
N LYS A 144 -14.94 -3.92 14.52
CA LYS A 144 -15.85 -4.52 13.55
C LYS A 144 -15.31 -4.22 12.17
N ILE A 145 -15.18 -5.25 11.33
CA ILE A 145 -14.88 -5.04 9.91
C ILE A 145 -16.15 -5.23 9.10
N SER A 146 -16.41 -4.25 8.24
CA SER A 146 -17.49 -4.31 7.28
C SER A 146 -16.94 -4.08 5.88
N TYR A 147 -17.52 -4.80 4.93
CA TYR A 147 -17.27 -4.60 3.51
C TYR A 147 -18.60 -4.27 2.86
N SER A 148 -18.67 -3.10 2.25
CA SER A 148 -19.83 -2.64 1.50
C SER A 148 -19.36 -2.27 0.10
N LYS A 149 -19.58 -3.18 -0.85
CA LYS A 149 -19.32 -2.98 -2.28
C LYS A 149 -17.83 -2.79 -2.61
N TYR A 150 -17.30 -1.58 -2.53
CA TYR A 150 -15.86 -1.33 -2.66
C TYR A 150 -15.25 -0.74 -1.38
N GLN A 151 -16.05 -0.41 -0.37
CA GLN A 151 -15.57 0.20 0.86
C GLN A 151 -15.33 -0.86 1.93
N ILE A 152 -14.18 -0.83 2.59
CA ILE A 152 -13.91 -1.56 3.82
C ILE A 152 -13.82 -0.54 4.95
N THR A 153 -14.55 -0.79 6.03
CA THR A 153 -14.56 0.05 7.23
C THR A 153 -14.23 -0.78 8.46
N LEU A 154 -13.30 -0.27 9.28
CA LEU A 154 -13.01 -0.76 10.62
C LEU A 154 -13.62 0.19 11.65
N SER A 155 -14.73 -0.21 12.24
CA SER A 155 -15.40 0.54 13.30
C SER A 155 -14.96 0.04 14.66
N GLU A 156 -14.72 0.94 15.61
CA GLU A 156 -14.34 0.56 16.97
C GLU A 156 -15.44 -0.26 17.66
N ILE A 157 -15.05 -1.34 18.33
CA ILE A 157 -15.91 -2.05 19.30
C ILE A 157 -15.33 -1.85 20.70
N GLN A 158 -14.04 -2.16 20.84
CA GLN A 158 -13.29 -2.03 22.08
C GLN A 158 -11.84 -1.73 21.71
N ALA A 159 -11.54 -0.46 21.44
CA ALA A 159 -10.23 -0.01 21.02
C ALA A 159 -9.68 1.05 21.99
N THR A 160 -8.37 1.08 22.12
CA THR A 160 -7.62 2.16 22.78
C THR A 160 -6.91 2.99 21.72
N ASN A 161 -6.26 4.08 22.13
CA ASN A 161 -5.52 4.97 21.23
C ASN A 161 -4.14 4.45 20.81
N VAL A 162 -3.74 3.25 21.24
CA VAL A 162 -2.44 2.66 20.83
C VAL A 162 -2.42 2.21 19.38
N ILE A 163 -3.60 2.07 18.76
CA ILE A 163 -3.80 1.77 17.35
C ILE A 163 -4.49 2.99 16.72
N THR A 164 -3.89 3.56 15.68
CA THR A 164 -4.32 4.86 15.11
C THR A 164 -4.08 4.91 13.60
N ASN A 165 -4.73 5.79 12.84
CA ASN A 165 -4.36 6.11 11.44
C ASN A 165 -3.53 7.40 11.32
N ARG A 166 -2.88 7.81 12.41
CA ARG A 166 -1.91 8.88 12.36
C ARG A 166 -0.52 8.26 12.47
N PRO A 167 0.52 8.88 11.89
CA PRO A 167 1.88 8.43 12.09
C PRO A 167 2.18 8.22 13.58
N GLY A 168 3.03 7.24 13.90
CA GLY A 168 3.15 6.68 15.26
C GLY A 168 3.69 7.65 16.30
N TYR A 169 4.10 8.85 15.90
CA TYR A 169 4.52 9.95 16.77
C TYR A 169 3.40 10.94 17.13
N ASN A 170 2.21 10.83 16.53
CA ASN A 170 1.06 11.73 16.77
C ASN A 170 -0.25 10.92 16.93
N PRO A 171 -0.37 10.08 17.96
CA PRO A 171 -1.58 9.30 18.16
C PRO A 171 -2.82 10.19 18.32
N SER A 172 -3.96 9.69 17.87
CA SER A 172 -5.24 10.34 18.16
C SER A 172 -5.55 10.23 19.65
N GLU A 173 -6.26 11.20 20.22
CA GLU A 173 -6.71 11.14 21.62
C GLU A 173 -7.78 10.06 21.83
N THR A 174 -8.51 9.73 20.78
CA THR A 174 -9.57 8.71 20.74
C THR A 174 -9.30 7.70 19.62
N PRO A 175 -9.78 6.45 19.74
CA PRO A 175 -9.68 5.51 18.64
C PRO A 175 -10.47 6.03 17.43
N VAL A 176 -10.07 5.59 16.24
CA VAL A 176 -10.55 6.13 14.96
C VAL A 176 -11.18 5.03 14.12
N THR A 177 -12.23 5.38 13.40
CA THR A 177 -12.76 4.53 12.33
C THR A 177 -11.83 4.62 11.12
N LEU A 178 -11.48 3.46 10.55
CA LEU A 178 -10.59 3.38 9.38
C LEU A 178 -11.38 2.98 8.16
N GLU A 179 -11.19 3.69 7.05
CA GLU A 179 -11.90 3.42 5.80
C GLU A 179 -10.92 3.30 4.64
N ILE A 180 -11.22 2.37 3.73
CA ILE A 180 -10.51 2.20 2.45
C ILE A 180 -11.51 1.88 1.36
N THR A 181 -11.25 2.39 0.16
CA THR A 181 -11.87 1.92 -1.06
C THR A 181 -10.97 0.90 -1.76
N LEU A 182 -11.43 -0.34 -1.90
CA LEU A 182 -10.84 -1.40 -2.70
C LEU A 182 -11.23 -1.21 -4.17
N TYR A 183 -10.39 -0.49 -4.91
CA TYR A 183 -10.62 -0.24 -6.34
C TYR A 183 -10.52 -1.54 -7.15
N PRO A 184 -11.28 -1.70 -8.23
CA PRO A 184 -11.01 -2.74 -9.22
C PRO A 184 -9.60 -2.61 -9.82
N ILE A 185 -9.02 -3.73 -10.28
CA ILE A 185 -7.64 -3.77 -10.79
C ILE A 185 -7.43 -2.92 -12.04
N ASP A 186 -8.48 -2.69 -12.81
CA ASP A 186 -8.48 -1.93 -14.05
C ASP A 186 -8.89 -0.46 -13.85
N VAL A 187 -9.10 -0.01 -12.62
CA VAL A 187 -9.46 1.37 -12.30
C VAL A 187 -8.22 2.21 -12.02
N ALA A 188 -8.16 3.37 -12.66
CA ALA A 188 -7.19 4.43 -12.43
C ALA A 188 -7.89 5.77 -12.15
N VAL A 189 -7.09 6.76 -11.74
CA VAL A 189 -7.59 8.11 -11.47
C VAL A 189 -6.98 9.11 -12.44
N MET A 190 -7.88 9.82 -13.15
CA MET A 190 -7.55 11.09 -13.77
C MET A 190 -7.58 12.18 -12.70
N TYR A 191 -6.59 13.04 -12.66
CA TYR A 191 -6.54 14.17 -11.74
C TYR A 191 -6.04 15.42 -12.44
N LEU A 192 -6.46 16.57 -11.92
CA LEU A 192 -5.97 17.86 -12.39
C LEU A 192 -4.71 18.25 -11.63
N ALA A 193 -3.65 18.61 -12.36
CA ALA A 193 -2.43 19.17 -11.76
C ALA A 193 -2.42 20.69 -11.90
N GLY A 194 -2.02 21.39 -10.83
CA GLY A 194 -1.96 22.84 -10.77
C GLY A 194 -3.07 23.47 -9.90
N SER A 195 -3.21 24.79 -9.99
CA SER A 195 -4.14 25.56 -9.17
C SER A 195 -5.57 25.45 -9.71
N VAL A 196 -6.33 24.49 -9.18
CA VAL A 196 -7.77 24.31 -9.47
C VAL A 196 -8.64 24.85 -8.35
N SER A 197 -9.82 25.37 -8.71
CA SER A 197 -10.77 25.86 -7.70
C SER A 197 -11.40 24.70 -6.94
N SER A 198 -11.30 24.68 -5.62
CA SER A 198 -11.96 23.68 -4.77
C SER A 198 -13.49 23.78 -4.77
N ALA A 199 -14.05 24.92 -5.18
CA ALA A 199 -15.49 25.13 -5.26
C ALA A 199 -16.11 24.50 -6.51
N LYS A 200 -15.34 24.40 -7.60
CA LYS A 200 -15.82 23.91 -8.89
C LYS A 200 -15.78 22.39 -8.95
N ASP A 201 -16.85 21.82 -9.51
CA ASP A 201 -16.91 20.39 -9.82
C ASP A 201 -16.43 20.16 -11.25
N TYR A 202 -15.23 19.60 -11.40
CA TYR A 202 -14.63 19.31 -12.70
C TYR A 202 -15.03 17.93 -13.24
N ARG A 203 -15.68 17.08 -12.43
CA ARG A 203 -16.03 15.71 -12.81
C ARG A 203 -16.84 15.61 -14.12
N PRO A 204 -17.84 16.48 -14.39
CA PRO A 204 -18.55 16.43 -15.68
C PRO A 204 -17.63 16.68 -16.88
N ALA A 205 -16.74 17.69 -16.80
CA ALA A 205 -15.80 17.99 -17.88
C ALA A 205 -14.74 16.89 -18.04
N MET A 206 -14.25 16.33 -16.93
CA MET A 206 -13.31 15.21 -16.94
C MET A 206 -13.95 13.93 -17.50
N ARG A 207 -15.25 13.72 -17.29
CA ARG A 207 -15.99 12.60 -17.88
C ARG A 207 -16.00 12.66 -19.41
N ASP A 208 -16.33 13.82 -19.97
CA ASP A 208 -16.35 14.01 -21.42
C ASP A 208 -14.93 13.91 -22.00
N PHE A 209 -13.94 14.47 -21.30
CA PHE A 209 -12.53 14.34 -21.66
C PHE A 209 -12.05 12.88 -21.65
N ALA A 210 -12.39 12.10 -20.62
CA ALA A 210 -12.06 10.69 -20.52
C ALA A 210 -12.57 9.90 -21.72
N ARG A 211 -13.84 10.11 -22.11
CA ARG A 211 -14.44 9.49 -23.30
C ARG A 211 -13.71 9.90 -24.58
N ALA A 212 -13.40 11.19 -24.75
CA ALA A 212 -12.65 11.68 -25.90
C ALA A 212 -11.24 11.07 -26.00
N LYS A 213 -10.66 10.69 -24.86
CA LYS A 213 -9.35 10.01 -24.77
C LYS A 213 -9.44 8.49 -24.85
N GLY A 214 -10.63 7.92 -25.06
CA GLY A 214 -10.83 6.48 -25.23
C GLY A 214 -10.96 5.70 -23.91
N PHE A 215 -11.09 6.38 -22.77
CA PHE A 215 -11.34 5.74 -21.48
C PHE A 215 -12.84 5.59 -21.21
N ILE A 216 -13.20 4.57 -20.44
CA ILE A 216 -14.57 4.38 -19.96
C ILE A 216 -14.69 4.97 -18.55
N PRO A 217 -15.65 5.87 -18.29
CA PRO A 217 -15.95 6.34 -16.94
C PRO A 217 -16.21 5.18 -15.98
N ALA A 218 -15.55 5.17 -14.82
CA ALA A 218 -15.65 4.04 -13.89
C ALA A 218 -17.05 3.85 -13.33
N ASP A 219 -17.85 4.91 -13.18
CA ASP A 219 -19.24 4.85 -12.73
C ASP A 219 -20.18 4.13 -13.72
N GLU A 220 -19.78 3.96 -14.98
CA GLU A 220 -20.54 3.23 -15.99
C GLU A 220 -20.34 1.71 -15.91
N VAL A 221 -19.24 1.27 -15.30
CA VAL A 221 -18.90 -0.16 -15.11
C VAL A 221 -19.12 -0.57 -13.65
N TYR A 222 -18.73 0.31 -12.74
CA TYR A 222 -18.73 0.15 -11.30
C TYR A 222 -19.60 1.24 -10.68
N SER A 223 -20.92 1.16 -10.89
CA SER A 223 -21.92 2.15 -10.43
C SER A 223 -21.93 2.41 -8.92
N GLU A 224 -21.25 1.56 -8.17
CA GLU A 224 -21.13 1.56 -6.72
C GLU A 224 -19.78 2.13 -6.22
N LEU A 225 -18.89 2.52 -7.13
CA LEU A 225 -17.62 3.16 -6.81
C LEU A 225 -17.83 4.67 -6.61
N GLU A 226 -17.80 5.11 -5.36
CA GLU A 226 -18.00 6.53 -5.02
C GLU A 226 -16.82 7.41 -5.44
N GLN A 227 -17.14 8.63 -5.87
CA GLN A 227 -16.18 9.66 -6.26
C GLN A 227 -16.43 10.94 -5.47
N SER A 228 -15.67 11.18 -4.40
CA SER A 228 -15.81 12.37 -3.55
C SER A 228 -15.06 13.59 -4.08
N GLU A 229 -13.90 13.35 -4.70
CA GLU A 229 -12.95 14.39 -5.07
C GLU A 229 -13.37 15.12 -6.36
N LYS A 230 -13.71 16.41 -6.24
CA LYS A 230 -14.22 17.25 -7.35
C LYS A 230 -13.22 17.50 -8.47
N ASN A 231 -11.93 17.28 -8.22
CA ASN A 231 -10.82 17.48 -9.15
C ASN A 231 -10.17 16.16 -9.61
N GLN A 232 -10.82 15.03 -9.33
CA GLN A 232 -10.41 13.72 -9.76
C GLN A 232 -11.57 13.00 -10.45
N PHE A 233 -11.25 12.05 -11.31
CA PHE A 233 -12.25 11.25 -12.01
C PHE A 233 -11.73 9.83 -12.23
N TYR A 234 -12.50 8.82 -11.83
CA TYR A 234 -12.10 7.43 -11.99
C TYR A 234 -12.45 6.89 -13.38
N VAL A 235 -11.54 6.13 -13.97
CA VAL A 235 -11.65 5.57 -15.32
C VAL A 235 -11.20 4.13 -15.38
N VAL A 236 -11.72 3.36 -16.34
CA VAL A 236 -11.36 1.96 -16.59
C VAL A 236 -10.36 1.85 -17.74
N LEU A 237 -9.30 1.08 -17.53
CA LEU A 237 -8.12 0.96 -18.41
C LEU A 237 -8.19 -0.20 -19.42
N LYS A 238 -9.35 -0.61 -19.94
CA LYS A 238 -9.50 -1.86 -20.74
C LYS A 238 -8.44 -2.11 -21.83
N ASN A 239 -7.88 -1.06 -22.44
CA ASN A 239 -6.83 -1.14 -23.47
C ASN A 239 -5.57 -0.32 -23.13
N HIS A 240 -5.38 0.04 -21.86
CA HIS A 240 -4.26 0.86 -21.39
C HIS A 240 -3.50 0.12 -20.28
N PRO A 241 -2.16 0.20 -20.25
CA PRO A 241 -1.39 -0.31 -19.12
C PRO A 241 -1.73 0.50 -17.85
N MET A 242 -1.57 -0.12 -16.67
CA MET A 242 -1.67 0.59 -15.41
C MET A 242 -0.58 1.68 -15.35
N PRO A 243 -0.93 2.96 -15.17
CA PRO A 243 0.04 4.05 -15.07
C PRO A 243 0.81 3.98 -13.75
N GLU A 244 2.02 4.54 -13.74
CA GLU A 244 2.85 4.63 -12.54
C GLU A 244 2.14 5.44 -11.42
N PRO A 245 2.21 4.98 -10.15
CA PRO A 245 1.51 5.58 -9.02
C PRO A 245 1.98 7.01 -8.68
N ASN A 246 3.28 7.29 -8.81
CA ASN A 246 3.84 8.59 -8.38
C ASN A 246 4.04 9.59 -9.51
N ARG A 247 4.14 9.13 -10.76
CA ARG A 247 4.68 9.97 -11.84
C ARG A 247 3.64 10.61 -12.74
N GLY A 248 2.37 10.17 -12.69
CA GLY A 248 1.24 10.77 -13.42
C GLY A 248 1.50 10.93 -14.91
N GLU A 249 0.90 10.10 -15.75
CA GLU A 249 0.98 10.25 -17.21
C GLU A 249 0.13 11.44 -17.68
N SER A 250 0.73 12.41 -18.38
CA SER A 250 -0.03 13.53 -18.93
C SER A 250 -0.94 13.08 -20.07
N LEU A 251 -2.23 13.42 -19.98
CA LEU A 251 -3.22 13.19 -21.03
C LEU A 251 -3.50 14.44 -21.89
N GLY A 252 -2.92 15.58 -21.53
CA GLY A 252 -3.13 16.90 -22.16
C GLY A 252 -4.02 17.83 -21.33
N ASP A 253 -4.45 18.93 -21.92
CA ASP A 253 -5.22 19.96 -21.22
C ASP A 253 -6.73 19.68 -21.24
N LEU A 254 -7.39 19.95 -20.12
CA LEU A 254 -8.83 19.89 -20.00
C LEU A 254 -9.46 21.03 -20.85
N PRO A 255 -10.31 20.72 -21.84
CA PRO A 255 -10.87 21.72 -22.73
C PRO A 255 -11.61 22.82 -21.98
N GLY A 256 -11.25 24.08 -22.26
CA GLY A 256 -11.86 25.25 -21.63
C GLY A 256 -11.33 25.59 -20.23
N GLU A 257 -10.41 24.80 -19.67
CA GLU A 257 -9.97 24.97 -18.27
C GLU A 257 -8.49 25.36 -18.11
N SER A 258 -7.69 25.40 -19.18
CA SER A 258 -6.23 25.73 -19.12
C SER A 258 -5.47 24.97 -18.02
N VAL A 259 -5.89 23.74 -17.72
CA VAL A 259 -5.37 22.89 -16.65
C VAL A 259 -5.07 21.52 -17.22
N GLY A 260 -3.88 20.99 -16.90
CA GLY A 260 -3.46 19.67 -17.36
C GLY A 260 -4.18 18.54 -16.62
N VAL A 261 -4.58 17.52 -17.38
CA VAL A 261 -5.14 16.26 -16.88
C VAL A 261 -4.05 15.20 -16.90
N TYR A 262 -3.91 14.50 -15.78
CA TYR A 262 -2.92 13.45 -15.59
C TYR A 262 -3.61 12.17 -15.16
N LEU A 263 -3.04 11.02 -15.53
CA LEU A 263 -3.52 9.70 -15.20
C LEU A 263 -2.51 9.02 -14.28
N LYS A 264 -2.96 8.51 -13.13
CA LYS A 264 -2.13 7.71 -12.24
C LYS A 264 -2.92 6.55 -11.66
N GLN A 265 -2.20 5.60 -11.10
CA GLN A 265 -2.82 4.56 -10.29
C GLN A 265 -3.50 5.21 -9.08
N VAL A 266 -4.64 4.65 -8.66
CA VAL A 266 -5.31 5.16 -7.47
C VAL A 266 -4.37 4.92 -6.28
N VAL A 267 -3.98 6.00 -5.58
CA VAL A 267 -3.00 5.93 -4.48
C VAL A 267 -3.66 5.28 -3.27
N SER A 268 -3.62 3.96 -3.30
CA SER A 268 -3.89 3.03 -2.21
C SER A 268 -3.04 1.79 -2.50
N ASP A 269 -1.74 1.95 -2.80
CA ASP A 269 -0.84 0.82 -3.01
C ASP A 269 0.09 0.69 -1.82
N ALA A 270 0.01 -0.44 -1.11
CA ALA A 270 0.81 -0.74 0.08
C ALA A 270 2.32 -0.62 -0.18
N ASP A 271 2.76 -0.71 -1.44
CA ASP A 271 4.18 -0.59 -1.85
C ASP A 271 4.75 0.82 -1.76
N HIS A 272 3.88 1.82 -1.64
CA HIS A 272 4.27 3.22 -1.45
C HIS A 272 4.30 3.62 0.02
N TYR A 273 3.95 2.69 0.91
CA TYR A 273 3.92 2.83 2.36
C TYR A 273 4.84 1.86 3.06
#